data_AF-A0A3C0SP80-F1
#
_entry.id   AF-A0A3C0SP80-F1
#
_cell.length_a   1.000
_cell.length_b   1.000
_cell.length_c   1.000
_cell.angle_alpha   90.00
_cell.angle_beta   90.00
_cell.angle_gamma   90.00
#
_symmetry.space_group_name_H-M   'P 1'
#
loop_
_entity.id
_entity.type
_entity.pdbx_description
1 polymer ?
#
loop_
_entity_poly.entity_id
_entity_poly.type
_entity_poly.pdbx_seq_one_letter_code
_entity_poly.pdbx_strand_id
1 'polypeptide(L)'
;MCDKIKGRCTNEPKRMWRQENNPYRSLVFWGWNNENEPSFLILYGVHKFKEEKSYCVDNSDIERFENVLCDDVTYTSYAVFNGRDGHLPSFEAVNIVEDGGYYNRNIQDEFPKMYYKKDSRANGWSRNLNNEGLVKEYRKFDGGYGITIPYFDEISYLELVRKVINSNITFENFKFVENPNEILKLTENLKDYYELLCVMMSDKNLYVRKKKLTQLLECDADEEIYKYRLKLGSTELISGLFLECAKRNIDSFINEAEYICKEDIHYADDSYVEGLKRCAEIYLNAVIKERRKEREKWIYDNLEKIDLNIIKIDNKEVPKGKTLNGAKYRKLSLQGKLLEYEGHYESGNNGRWEYVETRVKDRYEKGPFNDGVVFDLKAFKNILQEAEAYNMAGVIGKIAYYLDAPRLHYYFKGNRLNRELNYYKKYVRRIIEYYGEKDHERFMEAMKLLLTSYTEDDFLCKFKGNFQFNYFIKNLLYCDFKEKPPTGWDNWSERSEWMENDQLAALQGRYEIKKEIWDNHLEDVLYIASNAHVNTIFKACYFILKESERTSKLIEKMNYEDLIKLTMTTYEPLAQMFMKVLEDKLNNEETFDFNIMLALINNENEDINELGVNYFNRTNGCL
;
A
#
# COMPACT_ATOMS: atom_id res chain seq x y z
N MET A 1 -30.09 -17.17 19.64
CA MET A 1 -28.85 -17.89 20.04
C MET A 1 -27.72 -17.03 19.49
N CYS A 2 -27.08 -16.27 20.38
CA CYS A 2 -26.23 -15.09 20.11
C CYS A 2 -26.83 -14.03 19.16
N ASP A 3 -27.93 -13.42 19.59
CA ASP A 3 -28.54 -12.22 18.99
C ASP A 3 -27.78 -10.92 19.33
N LYS A 4 -26.48 -11.03 19.63
CA LYS A 4 -25.60 -9.89 19.89
C LYS A 4 -24.84 -9.55 18.62
N ILE A 5 -25.56 -8.99 17.63
CA ILE A 5 -24.87 -8.14 16.65
C ILE A 5 -24.28 -6.99 17.45
N LYS A 6 -22.97 -7.05 17.74
CA LYS A 6 -22.21 -5.85 18.08
C LYS A 6 -22.42 -4.90 16.91
N GLY A 7 -23.35 -3.95 17.04
CA GLY A 7 -23.49 -2.80 16.14
C GLY A 7 -22.28 -1.86 16.20
N ARG A 8 -21.08 -2.37 16.53
CA ARG A 8 -19.86 -1.60 16.72
C ARG A 8 -18.79 -2.07 15.76
N CYS A 9 -18.79 -1.46 14.59
CA CYS A 9 -17.62 -1.38 13.71
C CYS A 9 -16.65 -0.27 14.16
N THR A 10 -16.41 -0.11 15.47
CA THR A 10 -15.33 0.74 15.98
C THR A 10 -14.61 0.02 17.13
N ASN A 11 -13.33 -0.29 16.93
CA ASN A 11 -12.40 -0.80 17.94
C ASN A 11 -12.01 0.28 18.98
N GLU A 12 -12.93 1.17 19.37
CA GLU A 12 -12.63 2.26 20.29
C GLU A 12 -13.30 2.03 21.66
N PRO A 13 -12.65 1.31 22.59
CA PRO A 13 -13.05 1.30 23.99
C PRO A 13 -12.55 2.54 24.75
N LYS A 14 -12.24 3.65 24.05
CA LYS A 14 -11.77 4.88 24.70
C LYS A 14 -12.81 5.97 24.53
N ARG A 15 -13.37 6.44 25.65
CA ARG A 15 -14.17 7.67 25.74
C ARG A 15 -13.41 8.95 25.30
N MET A 16 -12.14 8.82 24.88
CA MET A 16 -11.25 9.92 24.56
C MET A 16 -11.16 10.13 23.05
N TRP A 17 -11.40 11.35 22.61
CA TRP A 17 -11.18 11.82 21.26
C TRP A 17 -9.96 12.73 21.22
N ARG A 18 -8.99 12.38 20.38
CA ARG A 18 -7.66 13.04 20.32
C ARG A 18 -7.38 13.73 18.99
N GLN A 19 -8.42 14.02 18.22
CA GLN A 19 -8.33 14.65 16.92
C GLN A 19 -9.05 16.00 16.96
N GLU A 20 -8.57 16.94 16.15
CA GLU A 20 -9.13 18.30 16.02
C GLU A 20 -10.51 18.30 15.34
N ASN A 21 -10.79 17.30 14.51
CA ASN A 21 -12.04 17.20 13.77
C ASN A 21 -13.20 16.70 14.66
N ASN A 22 -14.43 17.04 14.25
CA ASN A 22 -15.63 16.55 14.92
C ASN A 22 -15.74 15.01 14.81
N PRO A 23 -16.09 14.31 15.90
CA PRO A 23 -16.27 12.86 15.93
C PRO A 23 -17.60 12.46 15.27
N TYR A 24 -17.62 12.45 13.94
CA TYR A 24 -18.76 11.92 13.19
C TYR A 24 -18.96 10.43 13.49
N ARG A 25 -20.22 10.04 13.66
CA ARG A 25 -20.68 8.68 13.92
C ARG A 25 -21.76 8.30 12.94
N SER A 26 -21.89 7.00 12.75
CA SER A 26 -22.91 6.45 11.87
C SER A 26 -23.38 5.08 12.32
N LEU A 27 -24.65 4.77 12.08
CA LEU A 27 -25.25 3.46 12.34
C LEU A 27 -25.91 2.94 11.07
N VAL A 28 -25.69 1.66 10.76
CA VAL A 28 -26.24 0.99 9.58
C VAL A 28 -27.40 0.10 10.01
N PHE A 29 -28.52 0.21 9.31
CA PHE A 29 -29.72 -0.58 9.47
C PHE A 29 -30.03 -1.33 8.18
N TRP A 30 -30.47 -2.57 8.32
CA TRP A 30 -30.86 -3.43 7.22
C TRP A 30 -32.34 -3.27 6.92
N GLY A 31 -32.70 -3.37 5.65
CA GLY A 31 -34.10 -3.28 5.25
C GLY A 31 -34.33 -3.58 3.78
N TRP A 32 -35.54 -3.29 3.34
CA TRP A 32 -35.98 -3.39 1.96
C TRP A 32 -36.37 -2.00 1.46
N ASN A 33 -36.11 -1.71 0.18
CA ASN A 33 -36.77 -0.57 -0.47
C ASN A 33 -38.21 -0.91 -0.87
N ASN A 34 -38.93 0.03 -1.48
CA ASN A 34 -40.31 -0.17 -1.93
C ASN A 34 -40.46 -1.20 -3.06
N GLU A 35 -39.36 -1.54 -3.74
CA GLU A 35 -39.29 -2.54 -4.81
C GLU A 35 -38.92 -3.94 -4.27
N ASN A 36 -38.76 -4.08 -2.95
CA ASN A 36 -38.26 -5.29 -2.27
C ASN A 36 -36.81 -5.66 -2.62
N GLU A 37 -35.98 -4.67 -2.93
CA GLU A 37 -34.54 -4.82 -3.04
C GLU A 37 -33.85 -4.62 -1.67
N PRO A 38 -32.77 -5.35 -1.40
CA PRO A 38 -32.08 -5.27 -0.12
C PRO A 38 -31.34 -3.93 0.00
N SER A 39 -31.61 -3.18 1.07
CA SER A 39 -31.15 -1.80 1.23
C SER A 39 -30.51 -1.55 2.60
N PHE A 40 -29.70 -0.49 2.67
CA PHE A 40 -29.17 0.02 3.92
C PHE A 40 -29.69 1.43 4.20
N LEU A 41 -30.16 1.64 5.42
CA LEU A 41 -30.37 2.97 5.97
C LEU A 41 -29.20 3.29 6.89
N ILE A 42 -28.59 4.46 6.69
CA ILE A 42 -27.45 4.90 7.48
C ILE A 42 -27.83 6.19 8.20
N LEU A 43 -27.86 6.15 9.53
CA LEU A 43 -28.00 7.33 10.37
C LEU A 43 -26.64 8.00 10.55
N TYR A 44 -26.61 9.34 10.59
CA TYR A 44 -25.41 10.15 10.80
C TYR A 44 -25.61 11.16 11.93
N GLY A 45 -24.56 11.36 12.74
CA GLY A 45 -24.58 12.30 13.86
C GLY A 45 -23.18 12.69 14.30
N VAL A 46 -23.07 13.80 15.03
CA VAL A 46 -21.82 14.24 15.65
C VAL A 46 -21.84 13.86 17.12
N HIS A 47 -20.82 13.14 17.58
CA HIS A 47 -20.69 12.76 18.99
C HIS A 47 -20.29 13.99 19.80
N LYS A 48 -21.16 14.45 20.70
CA LYS A 48 -20.85 15.63 21.53
C LYS A 48 -19.74 15.32 22.55
N PHE A 49 -18.99 16.35 22.90
CA PHE A 49 -18.01 16.29 23.99
C PHE A 49 -18.68 16.61 25.33
N LYS A 50 -18.38 15.79 26.32
CA LYS A 50 -18.71 16.01 27.73
C LYS A 50 -17.71 16.96 28.39
N GLU A 51 -16.44 16.85 27.99
CA GLU A 51 -15.34 17.71 28.46
C GLU A 51 -14.38 17.93 27.28
N GLU A 52 -13.94 19.17 27.09
CA GLU A 52 -12.97 19.55 26.07
C GLU A 52 -11.66 19.97 26.74
N LYS A 53 -10.55 19.41 26.28
CA LYS A 53 -9.20 19.75 26.77
C LYS A 53 -8.28 19.86 25.59
N SER A 54 -7.62 21.02 25.46
CA SER A 54 -6.45 21.16 24.60
C SER A 54 -5.25 21.69 25.38
N TYR A 55 -4.06 21.27 24.97
CA TYR A 55 -2.80 21.75 25.54
C TYR A 55 -1.71 21.73 24.49
N CYS A 56 -0.82 22.72 24.55
CA CYS A 56 0.41 22.73 23.77
C CYS A 56 1.43 21.83 24.47
N VAL A 57 2.15 21.00 23.71
CA VAL A 57 3.30 20.28 24.27
C VAL A 57 4.46 21.27 24.37
N ASP A 58 5.09 21.35 25.54
CA ASP A 58 6.20 22.27 25.84
C ASP A 58 7.20 22.36 24.67
N ASN A 59 7.49 23.58 24.23
CA ASN A 59 8.37 23.90 23.10
C ASN A 59 7.95 23.32 21.72
N SER A 60 6.65 23.09 21.49
CA SER A 60 6.12 22.76 20.16
C SER A 60 4.86 23.53 19.81
N ASP A 61 4.69 23.89 18.53
CA ASP A 61 3.44 24.41 17.97
C ASP A 61 2.36 23.32 17.79
N ILE A 62 2.51 22.17 18.47
CA ILE A 62 1.62 21.03 18.34
C ILE A 62 0.60 21.08 19.47
N GLU A 63 -0.61 21.50 19.14
CA GLU A 63 -1.77 21.38 20.01
C GLU A 63 -2.21 19.91 20.09
N ARG A 64 -2.44 19.41 21.30
CA ARG A 64 -3.01 18.10 21.56
C ARG A 64 -4.40 18.24 22.14
N PHE A 65 -5.30 17.36 21.68
CA PHE A 65 -6.68 17.28 22.13
C PHE A 65 -6.88 16.05 23.00
N GLU A 66 -7.60 16.20 24.11
CA GLU A 66 -8.01 15.13 25.01
C GLU A 66 -9.48 15.33 25.42
N ASN A 67 -10.37 15.32 24.42
CA ASN A 67 -11.79 15.53 24.64
C ASN A 67 -12.47 14.24 25.11
N VAL A 68 -13.32 14.34 26.12
CA VAL A 68 -14.13 13.23 26.62
C VAL A 68 -15.48 13.23 25.88
N LEU A 69 -15.86 12.11 25.29
CA LEU A 69 -17.12 11.93 24.57
C LEU A 69 -18.30 11.70 25.53
N CYS A 70 -19.48 12.20 25.18
CA CYS A 70 -20.74 11.90 25.88
C CYS A 70 -21.09 10.40 25.82
N ASP A 71 -21.96 9.91 26.71
CA ASP A 71 -22.34 8.50 26.70
C ASP A 71 -23.26 8.12 25.51
N ASP A 72 -24.04 9.09 25.02
CA ASP A 72 -24.96 8.94 23.90
C ASP A 72 -24.53 9.73 22.65
N VAL A 73 -25.05 9.32 21.50
CA VAL A 73 -24.95 10.05 20.23
C VAL A 73 -26.36 10.36 19.73
N THR A 74 -26.59 11.62 19.35
CA THR A 74 -27.80 12.04 18.65
C THR A 74 -27.54 12.05 17.14
N TYR A 75 -28.27 11.23 16.41
CA TYR A 75 -28.26 11.17 14.96
C TYR A 75 -29.28 12.15 14.38
N THR A 76 -28.83 13.05 13.53
CA THR A 76 -29.60 14.21 13.03
C THR A 76 -29.90 14.16 11.54
N SER A 77 -29.36 13.16 10.85
CA SER A 77 -29.57 12.96 9.42
C SER A 77 -29.45 11.49 9.05
N TYR A 78 -29.92 11.15 7.85
CA TYR A 78 -29.84 9.80 7.32
C TYR A 78 -29.60 9.81 5.80
N ALA A 79 -29.16 8.67 5.27
CA ALA A 79 -29.21 8.38 3.84
C ALA A 79 -29.64 6.92 3.64
N VAL A 80 -30.43 6.68 2.60
CA VAL A 80 -30.84 5.32 2.19
C VAL A 80 -30.05 4.94 0.95
N PHE A 81 -29.32 3.83 1.03
CA PHE A 81 -28.61 3.25 -0.10
C PHE A 81 -29.37 2.01 -0.55
N ASN A 82 -29.82 2.00 -1.80
CA ASN A 82 -30.67 0.95 -2.33
C ASN A 82 -29.86 -0.07 -3.13
N GLY A 83 -30.10 -1.34 -2.84
CA GLY A 83 -29.69 -2.44 -3.70
C GLY A 83 -30.50 -2.47 -4.99
N ARG A 84 -30.08 -3.35 -5.90
CA ARG A 84 -30.71 -3.60 -7.20
C ARG A 84 -30.44 -5.05 -7.60
N ASP A 85 -31.37 -5.65 -8.34
CA ASP A 85 -31.28 -7.03 -8.86
C ASP A 85 -30.94 -8.08 -7.79
N GLY A 86 -31.42 -7.89 -6.56
CA GLY A 86 -31.14 -8.75 -5.42
C GLY A 86 -29.79 -8.53 -4.74
N HIS A 87 -28.97 -7.59 -5.19
CA HIS A 87 -27.66 -7.28 -4.60
C HIS A 87 -27.72 -6.10 -3.63
N LEU A 88 -26.94 -6.18 -2.54
CA LEU A 88 -26.74 -5.09 -1.59
C LEU A 88 -26.00 -3.90 -2.24
N PRO A 89 -26.28 -2.67 -1.80
CA PRO A 89 -25.66 -1.48 -2.36
C PRO A 89 -24.15 -1.42 -2.05
N SER A 90 -23.42 -0.75 -2.94
CA SER A 90 -22.00 -0.43 -2.74
C SER A 90 -21.84 0.70 -1.70
N PHE A 91 -20.73 0.71 -0.96
CA PHE A 91 -20.48 1.71 0.09
C PHE A 91 -19.46 2.73 -0.38
N GLU A 92 -19.90 3.60 -1.28
CA GLU A 92 -19.12 4.75 -1.70
C GLU A 92 -18.70 5.60 -0.50
N ALA A 93 -17.45 6.05 -0.47
CA ALA A 93 -16.99 6.94 0.59
C ALA A 93 -17.68 8.30 0.45
N VAL A 94 -18.39 8.73 1.49
CA VAL A 94 -19.13 10.01 1.53
C VAL A 94 -18.52 10.99 2.52
N ASN A 95 -18.77 12.29 2.29
CA ASN A 95 -18.48 13.38 3.21
C ASN A 95 -19.76 14.21 3.44
N ILE A 96 -20.04 14.54 4.70
CA ILE A 96 -21.07 15.53 5.05
C ILE A 96 -20.39 16.90 5.10
N VAL A 97 -20.99 17.85 4.40
CA VAL A 97 -20.51 19.22 4.26
C VAL A 97 -21.49 20.13 4.99
N GLU A 98 -21.04 20.72 6.09
CA GLU A 98 -21.86 21.58 6.97
C GLU A 98 -21.98 23.03 6.47
N ASP A 99 -21.02 23.50 5.67
CA ASP A 99 -21.05 24.79 5.00
C ASP A 99 -20.39 24.71 3.61
N GLY A 100 -20.77 25.61 2.71
CA GLY A 100 -20.24 25.66 1.35
C GLY A 100 -18.79 26.15 1.24
N GLY A 101 -18.16 26.60 2.33
CA GLY A 101 -16.86 27.25 2.32
C GLY A 101 -16.89 28.67 1.72
N TYR A 102 -15.72 29.35 1.73
CA TYR A 102 -15.58 30.78 1.39
C TYR A 102 -16.18 31.18 0.03
N TYR A 103 -15.98 30.36 -1.01
CA TYR A 103 -16.43 30.66 -2.37
C TYR A 103 -17.91 30.38 -2.64
N ASN A 104 -18.56 29.55 -1.82
CA ASN A 104 -19.98 29.25 -1.96
C ASN A 104 -20.85 30.02 -0.95
N ARG A 105 -20.27 30.96 -0.17
CA ARG A 105 -21.02 31.81 0.80
C ARG A 105 -22.12 32.66 0.17
N ASN A 106 -22.00 32.97 -1.12
CA ASN A 106 -22.96 33.79 -1.87
C ASN A 106 -24.04 32.95 -2.57
N ILE A 107 -23.94 31.62 -2.51
CA ILE A 107 -24.96 30.71 -3.04
C ILE A 107 -25.95 30.48 -1.89
N GLN A 108 -27.23 30.80 -2.09
CA GLN A 108 -28.32 30.48 -1.16
C GLN A 108 -28.59 28.97 -1.19
N ASP A 109 -27.63 28.18 -0.74
CA ASP A 109 -27.70 26.73 -0.68
C ASP A 109 -28.03 26.28 0.74
N GLU A 110 -28.99 25.37 0.87
CA GLU A 110 -29.33 24.74 2.16
C GLU A 110 -28.26 23.69 2.53
N PHE A 111 -27.65 23.85 3.70
CA PHE A 111 -26.68 22.91 4.29
C PHE A 111 -27.21 22.33 5.61
N PRO A 112 -26.72 21.15 6.07
CA PRO A 112 -25.68 20.30 5.47
C PRO A 112 -26.13 19.52 4.23
N LYS A 113 -25.16 19.22 3.34
CA LYS A 113 -25.32 18.33 2.18
C LYS A 113 -24.31 17.18 2.25
N MET A 114 -24.63 16.04 1.64
CA MET A 114 -23.73 14.89 1.54
C MET A 114 -23.22 14.73 0.11
N TYR A 115 -21.92 14.53 -0.04
CA TYR A 115 -21.27 14.32 -1.33
C TYR A 115 -20.43 13.06 -1.30
N TYR A 116 -20.26 12.42 -2.45
CA TYR A 116 -19.21 11.43 -2.61
C TYR A 116 -17.83 12.09 -2.43
N LYS A 117 -16.90 11.39 -1.80
CA LYS A 117 -15.58 11.93 -1.43
C LYS A 117 -14.75 12.33 -2.65
N LYS A 118 -14.97 11.65 -3.79
CA LYS A 118 -14.32 11.97 -5.07
C LYS A 118 -14.70 13.37 -5.58
N ASP A 119 -15.90 13.83 -5.22
CA ASP A 119 -16.56 15.05 -5.69
C ASP A 119 -16.60 16.19 -4.66
N SER A 120 -15.97 16.00 -3.49
CA SER A 120 -15.93 16.97 -2.39
C SER A 120 -14.51 17.22 -1.88
N ARG A 121 -13.59 17.50 -2.81
CA ARG A 121 -12.17 17.70 -2.49
C ARG A 121 -11.93 19.08 -1.88
N ALA A 122 -11.33 19.09 -0.69
CA ALA A 122 -10.80 20.30 -0.07
C ALA A 122 -9.36 20.57 -0.54
N ASN A 123 -9.04 21.81 -0.91
CA ASN A 123 -7.71 22.24 -1.32
C ASN A 123 -7.07 23.22 -0.30
N GLY A 124 -7.46 23.11 0.97
CA GLY A 124 -7.05 24.02 2.04
C GLY A 124 -8.14 25.06 2.28
N TRP A 125 -8.06 26.20 1.60
CA TRP A 125 -8.94 27.36 1.83
C TRP A 125 -10.29 27.29 1.07
N SER A 126 -10.43 26.37 0.11
CA SER A 126 -11.69 26.12 -0.56
C SER A 126 -12.04 24.64 -0.63
N ARG A 127 -13.34 24.38 -0.79
CA ARG A 127 -13.87 23.04 -1.07
C ARG A 127 -14.55 23.13 -2.42
N ASN A 128 -13.99 22.42 -3.41
CA ASN A 128 -14.64 22.28 -4.70
C ASN A 128 -15.73 21.22 -4.55
N LEU A 129 -16.97 21.64 -4.74
CA LEU A 129 -18.16 20.79 -4.67
C LEU A 129 -18.65 20.58 -6.10
N ASN A 130 -18.68 19.33 -6.57
CA ASN A 130 -19.37 19.00 -7.81
C ASN A 130 -20.81 18.57 -7.48
N ASN A 131 -21.79 19.29 -8.05
CA ASN A 131 -23.22 18.99 -7.83
C ASN A 131 -23.63 17.62 -8.41
N GLU A 132 -22.89 17.08 -9.39
CA GLU A 132 -23.11 15.72 -9.90
C GLU A 132 -22.83 14.65 -8.83
N GLY A 133 -21.93 14.94 -7.89
CA GLY A 133 -21.57 14.03 -6.80
C GLY A 133 -22.41 14.17 -5.53
N LEU A 134 -23.54 14.89 -5.59
CA LEU A 134 -24.47 15.04 -4.47
C LEU A 134 -25.21 13.72 -4.22
N VAL A 135 -25.21 13.26 -2.97
CA VAL A 135 -25.98 12.08 -2.55
C VAL A 135 -27.44 12.49 -2.39
N LYS A 136 -28.25 12.16 -3.41
CA LYS A 136 -29.65 12.59 -3.52
C LYS A 136 -30.55 11.97 -2.46
N GLU A 137 -30.12 10.89 -1.83
CA GLU A 137 -30.84 10.14 -0.81
C GLU A 137 -30.58 10.67 0.61
N TYR A 138 -29.64 11.61 0.76
CA TYR A 138 -29.35 12.23 2.03
C TYR A 138 -30.48 13.18 2.46
N ARG A 139 -30.86 13.08 3.73
CA ARG A 139 -31.93 13.88 4.35
C ARG A 139 -31.51 14.29 5.75
N LYS A 140 -31.84 15.51 6.14
CA LYS A 140 -31.72 15.99 7.53
C LYS A 140 -33.08 15.90 8.22
N PHE A 141 -33.10 15.64 9.51
CA PHE A 141 -34.34 15.73 10.28
C PHE A 141 -34.75 17.18 10.53
N ASP A 142 -36.04 17.46 10.41
CA ASP A 142 -36.59 18.80 10.59
C ASP A 142 -36.54 19.28 12.04
N GLY A 143 -36.49 20.61 12.24
CA GLY A 143 -36.72 21.24 13.54
C GLY A 143 -35.71 20.91 14.66
N GLY A 144 -34.54 20.36 14.32
CA GLY A 144 -33.53 19.96 15.31
C GLY A 144 -33.83 18.63 16.01
N TYR A 145 -34.80 17.85 15.52
CA TYR A 145 -35.05 16.50 16.00
C TYR A 145 -33.89 15.56 15.67
N GLY A 146 -33.71 14.53 16.50
CA GLY A 146 -32.72 13.50 16.28
C GLY A 146 -32.99 12.25 17.11
N ILE A 147 -32.45 11.12 16.65
CA ILE A 147 -32.57 9.83 17.33
C ILE A 147 -31.35 9.70 18.25
N THR A 148 -31.56 9.56 19.55
CA THR A 148 -30.47 9.44 20.53
C THR A 148 -30.26 7.98 20.92
N ILE A 149 -29.04 7.49 20.73
CA ILE A 149 -28.66 6.10 21.00
C ILE A 149 -27.44 6.07 21.94
N PRO A 150 -27.46 5.24 23.00
CA PRO A 150 -26.28 5.00 23.82
C PRO A 150 -25.14 4.40 23.01
N TYR A 151 -23.99 5.06 23.04
CA TYR A 151 -22.85 4.70 22.20
C TYR A 151 -21.94 3.67 22.87
N PHE A 152 -21.77 3.76 24.19
CA PHE A 152 -20.89 2.86 24.95
C PHE A 152 -21.59 1.64 25.56
N ASP A 153 -22.92 1.53 25.47
CA ASP A 153 -23.68 0.38 25.97
C ASP A 153 -23.90 -0.73 24.93
N GLU A 154 -23.81 -1.99 25.35
CA GLU A 154 -24.17 -3.12 24.49
C GLU A 154 -25.68 -3.15 24.26
N ILE A 155 -26.11 -2.92 23.02
CA ILE A 155 -27.53 -2.95 22.60
C ILE A 155 -27.64 -3.93 21.43
N SER A 156 -28.66 -4.80 21.45
CA SER A 156 -28.92 -5.72 20.35
C SER A 156 -29.45 -4.98 19.11
N TYR A 157 -29.31 -5.58 17.93
CA TYR A 157 -29.83 -4.99 16.70
C TYR A 157 -31.35 -4.77 16.75
N LEU A 158 -32.10 -5.74 17.28
CA LEU A 158 -33.56 -5.64 17.44
C LEU A 158 -33.96 -4.44 18.31
N GLU A 159 -33.27 -4.23 19.43
CA GLU A 159 -33.51 -3.08 20.31
C GLU A 159 -33.20 -1.75 19.60
N LEU A 160 -32.13 -1.71 18.79
CA LEU A 160 -31.81 -0.53 17.98
C LEU A 160 -32.91 -0.22 16.96
N VAL A 161 -33.38 -1.23 16.22
CA VAL A 161 -34.47 -1.08 15.25
C VAL A 161 -35.74 -0.58 15.94
N ARG A 162 -36.13 -1.18 17.08
CA ARG A 162 -37.29 -0.74 17.85
C ARG A 162 -37.17 0.69 18.36
N LYS A 163 -35.98 1.11 18.82
CA LYS A 163 -35.74 2.51 19.22
C LYS A 163 -35.96 3.49 18.07
N VAL A 164 -35.50 3.14 16.87
CA VAL A 164 -35.68 3.97 15.67
C VAL A 164 -37.13 4.00 15.21
N ILE A 165 -37.81 2.86 15.17
CA ILE A 165 -39.24 2.79 14.79
C ILE A 165 -40.10 3.60 15.79
N ASN A 166 -39.82 3.47 17.09
CA ASN A 166 -40.54 4.19 18.14
C ASN A 166 -40.28 5.70 18.16
N SER A 167 -39.31 6.22 17.39
CA SER A 167 -39.12 7.66 17.25
C SER A 167 -40.14 8.30 16.29
N ASN A 168 -41.04 7.51 15.67
CA ASN A 168 -42.08 7.96 14.73
C ASN A 168 -41.52 8.75 13.53
N ILE A 169 -40.29 8.47 13.11
CA ILE A 169 -39.68 9.06 11.92
C ILE A 169 -39.95 8.14 10.73
N THR A 170 -40.55 8.68 9.68
CA THR A 170 -40.74 7.98 8.42
C THR A 170 -39.50 8.14 7.54
N PHE A 171 -38.99 7.04 7.01
CA PHE A 171 -37.86 7.04 6.08
C PHE A 171 -38.35 6.78 4.67
N GLU A 172 -38.02 7.69 3.75
CA GLU A 172 -38.39 7.58 2.35
C GLU A 172 -37.78 6.32 1.71
N ASN A 173 -38.62 5.53 1.01
CA ASN A 173 -38.21 4.33 0.27
C ASN A 173 -37.45 3.29 1.11
N PHE A 174 -37.81 3.09 2.38
CA PHE A 174 -37.13 2.14 3.25
C PHE A 174 -38.06 1.49 4.28
N LYS A 175 -37.94 0.17 4.43
CA LYS A 175 -38.62 -0.65 5.43
C LYS A 175 -37.60 -1.46 6.22
N PHE A 176 -37.57 -1.28 7.53
CA PHE A 176 -36.69 -2.04 8.42
C PHE A 176 -37.00 -3.54 8.43
N VAL A 177 -35.95 -4.35 8.61
CA VAL A 177 -36.07 -5.74 9.10
C VAL A 177 -35.64 -5.80 10.56
N GLU A 178 -36.32 -6.64 11.35
CA GLU A 178 -36.00 -6.85 12.76
C GLU A 178 -34.79 -7.77 12.94
N ASN A 179 -34.54 -8.65 11.96
CA ASN A 179 -33.38 -9.52 11.90
C ASN A 179 -32.73 -9.46 10.50
N PRO A 180 -31.43 -9.16 10.36
CA PRO A 180 -30.71 -9.22 9.08
C PRO A 180 -30.85 -10.56 8.36
N ASN A 181 -31.10 -11.67 9.08
CA ASN A 181 -31.34 -12.97 8.48
C ASN A 181 -32.63 -13.06 7.65
N GLU A 182 -33.54 -12.09 7.75
CA GLU A 182 -34.69 -11.98 6.86
C GLU A 182 -34.26 -11.64 5.41
N ILE A 183 -33.15 -10.92 5.28
CA ILE A 183 -32.48 -10.65 4.00
C ILE A 183 -31.48 -11.77 3.70
N LEU A 184 -30.66 -12.14 4.69
CA LEU A 184 -29.60 -13.14 4.47
C LEU A 184 -30.14 -14.55 4.21
N LYS A 185 -31.33 -14.91 4.71
CA LYS A 185 -31.96 -16.22 4.53
C LYS A 185 -30.99 -17.41 4.74
N LEU A 186 -30.11 -17.31 5.74
CA LEU A 186 -29.10 -18.35 5.98
C LEU A 186 -29.76 -19.65 6.42
N THR A 187 -29.33 -20.74 5.80
CA THR A 187 -29.69 -22.12 6.16
C THR A 187 -29.03 -22.54 7.47
N GLU A 188 -29.50 -23.62 8.10
CA GLU A 188 -29.04 -24.03 9.43
C GLU A 188 -27.54 -24.31 9.50
N ASN A 189 -26.97 -24.91 8.45
CA ASN A 189 -25.53 -25.17 8.33
C ASN A 189 -24.67 -23.90 8.21
N LEU A 190 -25.26 -22.73 7.92
CA LEU A 190 -24.56 -21.47 7.76
C LEU A 190 -24.78 -20.49 8.93
N LYS A 191 -25.61 -20.86 9.91
CA LYS A 191 -25.96 -20.00 11.05
C LYS A 191 -24.73 -19.62 11.89
N ASP A 192 -23.73 -20.49 11.98
CA ASP A 192 -22.50 -20.24 12.75
C ASP A 192 -21.68 -19.06 12.20
N TYR A 193 -21.88 -18.70 10.92
CA TYR A 193 -21.20 -17.57 10.28
C TYR A 193 -22.03 -16.28 10.27
N TYR A 194 -23.21 -16.28 10.89
CA TYR A 194 -24.16 -15.16 10.82
C TYR A 194 -23.55 -13.81 11.22
N GLU A 195 -22.89 -13.73 12.38
CA GLU A 195 -22.25 -12.49 12.84
C GLU A 195 -21.15 -12.01 11.89
N LEU A 196 -20.36 -12.96 11.37
CA LEU A 196 -19.27 -12.68 10.44
C LEU A 196 -19.79 -12.10 9.13
N LEU A 197 -20.87 -12.67 8.58
CA LEU A 197 -21.53 -12.21 7.36
C LEU A 197 -22.19 -10.85 7.56
N CYS A 198 -22.87 -10.63 8.69
CA CYS A 198 -23.47 -9.33 9.01
C CYS A 198 -22.42 -8.21 8.98
N VAL A 199 -21.28 -8.40 9.66
CA VAL A 199 -20.19 -7.41 9.65
C VAL A 199 -19.59 -7.25 8.27
N MET A 200 -19.30 -8.36 7.58
CA MET A 200 -18.70 -8.32 6.26
C MET A 200 -19.58 -7.56 5.26
N MET A 201 -20.89 -7.74 5.30
CA MET A 201 -21.82 -7.14 4.35
C MET A 201 -22.20 -5.69 4.65
N SER A 202 -22.17 -5.27 5.93
CA SER A 202 -22.67 -3.94 6.33
C SER A 202 -21.59 -2.96 6.82
N ASP A 203 -20.37 -3.40 7.16
CA ASP A 203 -19.33 -2.51 7.69
C ASP A 203 -18.81 -1.56 6.62
N LYS A 204 -19.00 -0.26 6.74
CA LYS A 204 -18.62 0.72 5.71
C LYS A 204 -17.12 0.76 5.40
N ASN A 205 -16.27 0.20 6.26
CA ASN A 205 -14.84 0.14 6.08
C ASN A 205 -14.42 -1.13 5.32
N LEU A 206 -14.02 -0.97 4.06
CA LEU A 206 -13.51 -2.04 3.21
C LEU A 206 -12.37 -2.85 3.85
N TYR A 207 -11.52 -2.23 4.69
CA TYR A 207 -10.46 -2.96 5.40
C TYR A 207 -11.03 -3.97 6.40
N VAL A 208 -12.07 -3.60 7.14
CA VAL A 208 -12.72 -4.52 8.08
C VAL A 208 -13.41 -5.65 7.32
N ARG A 209 -14.14 -5.33 6.24
CA ARG A 209 -14.74 -6.35 5.35
C ARG A 209 -13.70 -7.33 4.84
N LYS A 210 -12.57 -6.84 4.34
CA LYS A 210 -11.47 -7.68 3.86
C LYS A 210 -10.93 -8.57 4.97
N LYS A 211 -10.70 -8.04 6.18
CA LYS A 211 -10.26 -8.84 7.33
C LYS A 211 -11.26 -9.94 7.67
N LYS A 212 -12.56 -9.66 7.63
CA LYS A 212 -13.61 -10.66 7.88
C LYS A 212 -13.69 -11.71 6.78
N LEU A 213 -13.48 -11.32 5.52
CA LEU A 213 -13.36 -12.28 4.42
C LEU A 213 -12.16 -13.22 4.62
N THR A 214 -10.99 -12.69 4.98
CA THR A 214 -9.82 -13.52 5.28
C THR A 214 -10.11 -14.51 6.42
N GLN A 215 -10.76 -14.05 7.50
CA GLN A 215 -11.20 -14.92 8.59
C GLN A 215 -12.15 -16.03 8.11
N LEU A 216 -13.10 -15.70 7.23
CA LEU A 216 -14.02 -16.69 6.68
C LEU A 216 -13.29 -17.75 5.84
N LEU A 217 -12.34 -17.34 5.00
CA LEU A 217 -11.52 -18.24 4.18
C LEU A 217 -10.59 -19.15 5.00
N GLU A 218 -10.24 -18.75 6.22
CA GLU A 218 -9.41 -19.55 7.14
C GLU A 218 -10.21 -20.61 7.90
N CYS A 219 -11.54 -20.51 7.93
CA CYS A 219 -12.41 -21.41 8.69
C CYS A 219 -12.86 -22.66 7.92
N ASP A 220 -12.30 -22.93 6.73
CA ASP A 220 -12.72 -24.02 5.82
C ASP A 220 -14.24 -24.11 5.65
N ALA A 221 -14.87 -22.94 5.45
CA ALA A 221 -16.32 -22.84 5.36
C ALA A 221 -16.84 -23.50 4.08
N ASP A 222 -18.06 -24.05 4.17
CA ASP A 222 -18.78 -24.63 3.03
C ASP A 222 -18.82 -23.65 1.85
N GLU A 223 -18.50 -24.14 0.65
CA GLU A 223 -18.48 -23.35 -0.58
C GLU A 223 -19.79 -22.56 -0.83
N GLU A 224 -20.91 -23.09 -0.33
CA GLU A 224 -22.22 -22.45 -0.38
C GLU A 224 -22.24 -21.05 0.25
N ILE A 225 -21.39 -20.76 1.25
CA ILE A 225 -21.32 -19.43 1.86
C ILE A 225 -20.75 -18.37 0.89
N TYR A 226 -19.86 -18.79 -0.01
CA TYR A 226 -19.25 -17.89 -0.99
C TYR A 226 -20.18 -17.70 -2.19
N LYS A 227 -20.90 -18.74 -2.61
CA LYS A 227 -22.02 -18.62 -3.58
C LYS A 227 -23.11 -17.71 -3.06
N TYR A 228 -23.42 -17.77 -1.76
CA TYR A 228 -24.34 -16.84 -1.12
C TYR A 228 -23.87 -15.39 -1.27
N ARG A 229 -22.59 -15.14 -1.04
CA ARG A 229 -21.97 -13.82 -1.18
C ARG A 229 -21.95 -13.33 -2.63
N LEU A 230 -21.78 -14.24 -3.60
CA LEU A 230 -21.87 -13.91 -5.03
C LEU A 230 -23.29 -13.46 -5.43
N LYS A 231 -24.33 -13.98 -4.76
CA LYS A 231 -25.73 -13.66 -5.07
C LYS A 231 -26.25 -12.37 -4.40
N LEU A 232 -25.82 -12.07 -3.17
CA LEU A 232 -26.34 -10.92 -2.41
C LEU A 232 -25.32 -9.79 -2.24
N GLY A 233 -24.02 -10.09 -2.33
CA GLY A 233 -22.96 -9.13 -1.99
C GLY A 233 -22.91 -7.93 -2.92
N SER A 234 -22.46 -6.80 -2.38
CA SER A 234 -22.10 -5.63 -3.18
C SER A 234 -20.90 -5.92 -4.10
N THR A 235 -20.71 -5.10 -5.13
CA THR A 235 -19.59 -5.25 -6.08
C THR A 235 -18.22 -5.32 -5.42
N GLU A 236 -17.98 -4.56 -4.35
CA GLU A 236 -16.68 -4.56 -3.66
C GLU A 236 -16.47 -5.84 -2.85
N LEU A 237 -17.56 -6.43 -2.34
CA LEU A 237 -17.49 -7.73 -1.67
C LEU A 237 -17.13 -8.82 -2.65
N ILE A 238 -17.82 -8.87 -3.78
CA ILE A 238 -17.56 -9.87 -4.83
C ILE A 238 -16.14 -9.68 -5.38
N SER A 239 -15.73 -8.45 -5.67
CA SER A 239 -14.36 -8.11 -6.08
C SER A 239 -13.32 -8.64 -5.07
N GLY A 240 -13.57 -8.43 -3.77
CA GLY A 240 -12.71 -8.92 -2.71
C GLY A 240 -12.65 -10.44 -2.64
N LEU A 241 -13.76 -11.14 -2.92
CA LEU A 241 -13.79 -12.61 -3.00
C LEU A 241 -12.83 -13.10 -4.09
N PHE A 242 -13.00 -12.62 -5.32
CA PHE A 242 -12.17 -13.04 -6.45
C PHE A 242 -10.69 -12.80 -6.20
N LEU A 243 -10.31 -11.63 -5.66
CA LEU A 243 -8.91 -11.34 -5.36
C LEU A 243 -8.32 -12.26 -4.28
N GLU A 244 -9.10 -12.64 -3.27
CA GLU A 244 -8.61 -13.52 -2.20
C GLU A 244 -8.62 -15.01 -2.62
N CYS A 245 -9.56 -15.42 -3.48
CA CYS A 245 -9.56 -16.73 -4.12
C CYS A 245 -8.39 -16.89 -5.10
N ALA A 246 -8.07 -15.84 -5.87
CA ALA A 246 -6.94 -15.82 -6.80
C ALA A 246 -5.61 -16.11 -6.09
N LYS A 247 -5.37 -15.45 -4.94
CA LYS A 247 -4.16 -15.66 -4.13
C LYS A 247 -4.05 -17.06 -3.53
N ARG A 248 -5.19 -17.67 -3.21
CA ARG A 248 -5.27 -19.01 -2.62
C ARG A 248 -5.39 -20.11 -3.67
N ASN A 249 -5.48 -19.74 -4.95
CA ASN A 249 -5.69 -20.66 -6.06
C ASN A 249 -6.92 -21.57 -5.86
N ILE A 250 -8.02 -21.00 -5.35
CA ILE A 250 -9.32 -21.68 -5.22
C ILE A 250 -10.00 -21.61 -6.59
N ASP A 251 -10.34 -22.71 -7.23
CA ASP A 251 -10.86 -22.75 -8.61
C ASP A 251 -12.39 -22.92 -8.72
N SER A 252 -13.08 -23.11 -7.59
CA SER A 252 -14.54 -23.37 -7.55
C SER A 252 -15.43 -22.32 -8.23
N PHE A 253 -14.96 -21.09 -8.43
CA PHE A 253 -15.78 -19.96 -8.91
C PHE A 253 -15.48 -19.52 -10.35
N ILE A 254 -14.90 -20.41 -11.18
CA ILE A 254 -14.57 -20.08 -12.59
C ILE A 254 -15.82 -19.69 -13.37
N ASN A 255 -16.91 -20.44 -13.24
CA ASN A 255 -18.14 -20.19 -14.01
C ASN A 255 -18.75 -18.84 -13.65
N GLU A 256 -18.78 -18.50 -12.36
CA GLU A 256 -19.31 -17.23 -11.86
C GLU A 256 -18.43 -16.05 -12.27
N ALA A 257 -17.11 -16.23 -12.28
CA ALA A 257 -16.19 -15.21 -12.79
C ALA A 257 -16.35 -14.99 -14.31
N GLU A 258 -16.49 -16.07 -15.09
CA GLU A 258 -16.74 -15.96 -16.53
C GLU A 258 -18.08 -15.27 -16.84
N TYR A 259 -19.12 -15.58 -16.07
CA TYR A 259 -20.42 -14.92 -16.16
C TYR A 259 -20.26 -13.42 -15.92
N ILE A 260 -19.62 -13.03 -14.82
CA ILE A 260 -19.38 -11.62 -14.48
C ILE A 260 -18.59 -10.87 -15.58
N CYS A 261 -17.60 -11.50 -16.20
CA CYS A 261 -16.83 -10.87 -17.28
C CYS A 261 -17.67 -10.64 -18.55
N LYS A 262 -18.64 -11.52 -18.86
CA LYS A 262 -19.42 -11.50 -20.11
C LYS A 262 -20.69 -10.64 -20.00
N GLU A 263 -21.31 -10.60 -18.83
CA GLU A 263 -22.65 -10.04 -18.66
C GLU A 263 -22.67 -8.53 -18.54
N ASP A 264 -23.83 -7.93 -18.85
CA ASP A 264 -24.10 -6.52 -18.58
C ASP A 264 -24.70 -6.40 -17.17
N ILE A 265 -23.99 -5.73 -16.27
CA ILE A 265 -24.32 -5.68 -14.84
C ILE A 265 -24.95 -4.31 -14.55
N HIS A 266 -26.19 -4.32 -14.06
CA HIS A 266 -26.97 -3.08 -13.82
C HIS A 266 -27.17 -2.75 -12.34
N TYR A 267 -26.74 -3.63 -11.43
CA TYR A 267 -26.93 -3.46 -9.99
C TYR A 267 -25.89 -2.54 -9.30
N ALA A 268 -24.99 -1.90 -10.06
CA ALA A 268 -24.05 -0.91 -9.54
C ALA A 268 -23.62 0.08 -10.64
N ASP A 269 -22.99 1.18 -10.24
CA ASP A 269 -22.45 2.16 -11.20
C ASP A 269 -21.30 1.57 -12.02
N ASP A 270 -21.16 2.04 -13.27
CA ASP A 270 -20.19 1.54 -14.26
C ASP A 270 -18.78 1.39 -13.70
N SER A 271 -18.31 2.37 -12.91
CA SER A 271 -16.97 2.33 -12.32
C SER A 271 -16.76 1.16 -11.34
N TYR A 272 -17.80 0.76 -10.60
CA TYR A 272 -17.76 -0.40 -9.71
C TYR A 272 -17.88 -1.70 -10.50
N VAL A 273 -18.72 -1.72 -11.53
CA VAL A 273 -18.86 -2.86 -12.45
C VAL A 273 -17.54 -3.16 -13.16
N GLU A 274 -16.87 -2.14 -13.70
CA GLU A 274 -15.52 -2.28 -14.26
C GLU A 274 -14.53 -2.83 -13.24
N GLY A 275 -14.61 -2.33 -11.99
CA GLY A 275 -13.78 -2.79 -10.88
C GLY A 275 -13.98 -4.27 -10.60
N LEU A 276 -15.23 -4.74 -10.62
CA LEU A 276 -15.63 -6.13 -10.43
C LEU A 276 -15.16 -7.03 -11.57
N LYS A 277 -15.46 -6.67 -12.83
CA LYS A 277 -15.01 -7.41 -14.02
C LYS A 277 -13.49 -7.58 -14.04
N ARG A 278 -12.76 -6.50 -13.72
CA ARG A 278 -11.30 -6.53 -13.58
C ARG A 278 -10.83 -7.53 -12.50
N CYS A 279 -11.50 -7.61 -11.36
CA CYS A 279 -11.13 -8.57 -10.31
C CYS A 279 -11.45 -10.02 -10.70
N ALA A 280 -12.59 -10.25 -11.37
CA ALA A 280 -12.94 -11.54 -11.94
C ALA A 280 -11.92 -12.00 -12.99
N GLU A 281 -11.44 -11.09 -13.86
CA GLU A 281 -10.43 -11.42 -14.86
C GLU A 281 -9.07 -11.77 -14.22
N ILE A 282 -8.63 -11.04 -13.19
CA ILE A 282 -7.43 -11.38 -12.42
C ILE A 282 -7.57 -12.79 -11.81
N TYR A 283 -8.75 -13.13 -11.29
CA TYR A 283 -9.03 -14.45 -10.76
C TYR A 283 -8.94 -15.54 -11.83
N LEU A 284 -9.61 -15.35 -12.97
CA LEU A 284 -9.55 -16.29 -14.10
C LEU A 284 -8.10 -16.49 -14.58
N ASN A 285 -7.33 -15.40 -14.69
CA ASN A 285 -5.93 -15.47 -15.06
C ASN A 285 -5.06 -16.16 -14.01
N ALA A 286 -5.44 -16.15 -12.72
CA ALA A 286 -4.70 -16.84 -11.68
C ALA A 286 -4.94 -18.36 -11.69
N VAL A 287 -6.20 -18.78 -11.86
CA VAL A 287 -6.61 -20.18 -11.69
C VAL A 287 -6.53 -20.99 -12.99
N ILE A 288 -6.67 -20.35 -14.16
CA ILE A 288 -6.51 -21.00 -15.47
C ILE A 288 -5.02 -21.00 -15.84
N LYS A 289 -4.40 -22.18 -15.82
CA LYS A 289 -2.93 -22.35 -15.96
C LYS A 289 -2.35 -21.73 -17.23
N GLU A 290 -3.04 -21.86 -18.36
CA GLU A 290 -2.60 -21.33 -19.66
C GLU A 290 -2.59 -19.80 -19.64
N ARG A 291 -3.69 -19.19 -19.17
CA ARG A 291 -3.80 -17.74 -19.00
C ARG A 291 -2.76 -17.20 -18.03
N ARG A 292 -2.53 -17.92 -16.92
CA ARG A 292 -1.51 -17.55 -15.93
C ARG A 292 -0.14 -17.46 -16.56
N LYS A 293 0.29 -18.49 -17.29
CA LYS A 293 1.60 -18.52 -17.95
C LYS A 293 1.79 -17.37 -18.94
N GLU A 294 0.75 -17.07 -19.72
CA GLU A 294 0.77 -15.93 -20.66
C GLU A 294 0.92 -14.60 -19.93
N ARG A 295 0.17 -14.42 -18.82
CA ARG A 295 0.25 -13.21 -17.99
C ARG A 295 1.58 -13.09 -17.26
N GLU A 296 2.10 -14.16 -16.67
CA GLU A 296 3.42 -14.20 -16.02
C GLU A 296 4.52 -13.78 -17.00
N LYS A 297 4.51 -14.36 -18.21
CA LYS A 297 5.45 -13.96 -19.27
C LYS A 297 5.30 -12.49 -19.63
N TRP A 298 4.07 -12.01 -19.87
CA TRP A 298 3.84 -10.61 -20.19
C TRP A 298 4.33 -9.67 -19.08
N ILE A 299 4.14 -10.05 -17.81
CA ILE A 299 4.62 -9.27 -16.67
C ILE A 299 6.14 -9.19 -16.69
N TYR A 300 6.85 -10.31 -16.87
CA TYR A 300 8.31 -10.32 -16.97
C TYR A 300 8.81 -9.46 -18.13
N ASP A 301 8.21 -9.61 -19.32
CA ASP A 301 8.62 -8.91 -20.54
C ASP A 301 8.41 -7.38 -20.44
N ASN A 302 7.51 -6.91 -19.57
CA ASN A 302 7.16 -5.50 -19.43
C ASN A 302 7.58 -4.88 -18.09
N LEU A 303 8.16 -5.64 -17.17
CA LEU A 303 8.43 -5.20 -15.79
C LEU A 303 9.29 -3.93 -15.74
N GLU A 304 10.31 -3.86 -16.60
CA GLU A 304 11.21 -2.70 -16.71
C GLU A 304 10.49 -1.40 -17.14
N LYS A 305 9.36 -1.51 -17.84
CA LYS A 305 8.59 -0.34 -18.32
C LYS A 305 7.83 0.37 -17.20
N ILE A 306 7.80 -0.20 -15.99
CA ILE A 306 7.33 0.50 -14.77
C ILE A 306 8.34 1.58 -14.36
N ASP A 307 9.60 1.40 -14.69
CA ASP A 307 10.68 2.33 -14.31
C ASP A 307 10.70 3.57 -15.22
N LEU A 308 10.18 4.69 -14.70
CA LEU A 308 9.98 5.93 -15.45
C LEU A 308 11.28 6.70 -15.74
N ASN A 309 12.11 6.13 -16.62
CA ASN A 309 13.31 6.76 -17.13
C ASN A 309 12.97 8.00 -17.97
N ILE A 310 13.57 9.14 -17.61
CA ILE A 310 13.37 10.38 -18.36
C ILE A 310 14.25 10.34 -19.61
N ILE A 311 13.62 10.36 -20.78
CA ILE A 311 14.31 10.44 -22.07
C ILE A 311 14.45 11.89 -22.56
N LYS A 312 13.58 12.81 -22.12
CA LYS A 312 13.61 14.23 -22.53
C LYS A 312 13.35 15.19 -21.37
N ILE A 313 14.10 16.29 -21.34
CA ILE A 313 13.87 17.43 -20.43
C ILE A 313 13.86 18.70 -21.26
N ASP A 314 12.79 19.51 -21.16
CA ASP A 314 12.67 20.78 -21.88
C ASP A 314 12.95 20.64 -23.39
N ASN A 315 12.43 19.56 -24.01
CA ASN A 315 12.65 19.18 -25.42
C ASN A 315 14.10 18.83 -25.81
N LYS A 316 14.99 18.60 -24.83
CA LYS A 316 16.34 18.11 -25.06
C LYS A 316 16.42 16.63 -24.67
N GLU A 317 16.96 15.81 -25.57
CA GLU A 317 17.24 14.40 -25.31
C GLU A 317 18.24 14.26 -24.17
N VAL A 318 17.98 13.32 -23.27
CA VAL A 318 18.97 12.86 -22.29
C VAL A 318 19.89 11.89 -23.02
N PRO A 319 21.23 12.09 -23.01
CA PRO A 319 22.16 11.20 -23.70
C PRO A 319 21.96 9.74 -23.30
N LYS A 320 21.96 8.84 -24.28
CA LYS A 320 21.79 7.40 -24.06
C LYS A 320 22.87 6.90 -23.09
N GLY A 321 22.46 6.21 -22.04
CA GLY A 321 23.34 5.72 -20.97
C GLY A 321 23.64 6.72 -19.85
N LYS A 322 23.16 7.96 -19.93
CA LYS A 322 23.30 8.94 -18.84
C LYS A 322 22.13 8.82 -17.86
N THR A 323 22.36 8.15 -16.74
CA THR A 323 21.41 8.09 -15.63
C THR A 323 21.44 9.39 -14.83
N LEU A 324 20.26 9.88 -14.44
CA LEU A 324 20.15 11.01 -13.52
C LEU A 324 20.09 10.45 -12.09
N ASN A 325 20.93 10.98 -11.21
CA ASN A 325 20.89 10.58 -9.81
C ASN A 325 19.70 11.15 -9.04
N GLY A 326 19.52 10.65 -7.82
CA GLY A 326 18.43 11.03 -6.93
C GLY A 326 18.30 12.52 -6.66
N ALA A 327 19.41 13.24 -6.45
CA ALA A 327 19.41 14.68 -6.25
C ALA A 327 18.84 15.43 -7.47
N LYS A 328 19.15 14.97 -8.68
CA LYS A 328 18.65 15.57 -9.91
C LYS A 328 17.15 15.34 -10.10
N TYR A 329 16.65 14.12 -9.86
CA TYR A 329 15.22 13.84 -9.88
C TYR A 329 14.46 14.67 -8.84
N ARG A 330 14.99 14.78 -7.62
CA ARG A 330 14.44 15.65 -6.58
C ARG A 330 14.31 17.09 -7.05
N LYS A 331 15.36 17.63 -7.67
CA LYS A 331 15.36 19.00 -8.19
C LYS A 331 14.30 19.19 -9.27
N LEU A 332 14.17 18.27 -10.22
CA LEU A 332 13.15 18.33 -11.28
C LEU A 332 11.73 18.28 -10.72
N SER A 333 11.48 17.42 -9.74
CA SER A 333 10.20 17.32 -9.03
C SER A 333 9.82 18.64 -8.35
N LEU A 334 10.76 19.24 -7.61
CA LEU A 334 10.54 20.53 -6.93
C LEU A 334 10.37 21.71 -7.89
N GLN A 335 10.95 21.63 -9.08
CA GLN A 335 10.80 22.63 -10.14
C GLN A 335 9.50 22.48 -10.94
N GLY A 336 8.64 21.51 -10.59
CA GLY A 336 7.42 21.21 -11.35
C GLY A 336 7.68 20.58 -12.73
N LYS A 337 8.92 20.22 -13.05
CA LYS A 337 9.30 19.69 -14.38
C LYS A 337 8.80 18.27 -14.65
N LEU A 338 8.27 17.60 -13.62
CA LEU A 338 7.69 16.25 -13.73
C LEU A 338 6.15 16.27 -13.74
N LEU A 339 5.53 17.45 -13.72
CA LEU A 339 4.07 17.59 -13.80
C LEU A 339 3.55 17.05 -15.14
N GLU A 340 2.37 16.45 -15.09
CA GLU A 340 1.63 15.94 -16.26
C GLU A 340 1.00 17.08 -17.09
N TYR A 341 0.63 18.17 -16.42
CA TYR A 341 -0.04 19.34 -17.00
C TYR A 341 0.64 20.62 -16.55
N GLU A 342 0.70 21.60 -17.45
CA GLU A 342 1.11 22.98 -17.18
C GLU A 342 -0.11 23.89 -17.26
N GLY A 343 -0.28 24.75 -16.26
CA GLY A 343 -1.38 25.69 -16.20
C GLY A 343 -0.94 27.09 -16.60
N HIS A 344 -1.75 27.75 -17.42
CA HIS A 344 -1.59 29.17 -17.75
C HIS A 344 -2.94 29.84 -17.87
N TYR A 345 -2.96 31.18 -17.79
CA TYR A 345 -4.18 31.95 -17.99
C TYR A 345 -4.28 32.37 -19.46
N GLU A 346 -5.41 32.06 -20.10
CA GLU A 346 -5.76 32.53 -21.44
C GLU A 346 -6.91 33.53 -21.35
N SER A 347 -6.96 34.49 -22.28
CA SER A 347 -8.11 35.40 -22.37
C SER A 347 -9.28 34.67 -23.02
N GLY A 348 -10.33 34.40 -22.24
CA GLY A 348 -11.58 33.82 -22.74
C GLY A 348 -12.34 34.77 -23.67
N ASN A 349 -13.29 34.22 -24.43
CA ASN A 349 -14.12 34.98 -25.39
C ASN A 349 -15.00 36.07 -24.74
N ASN A 350 -15.13 36.04 -23.41
CA ASN A 350 -15.87 37.00 -22.59
C ASN A 350 -14.96 38.11 -22.00
N GLY A 351 -13.68 38.16 -22.37
CA GLY A 351 -12.69 39.10 -21.84
C GLY A 351 -12.20 38.81 -20.43
N ARG A 352 -12.55 37.66 -19.85
CA ARG A 352 -12.04 37.19 -18.55
C ARG A 352 -10.88 36.23 -18.75
N TRP A 353 -9.93 36.25 -17.81
CA TRP A 353 -8.85 35.28 -17.77
C TRP A 353 -9.38 33.94 -17.27
N GLU A 354 -9.23 32.91 -18.09
CA GLU A 354 -9.60 31.53 -17.79
C GLU A 354 -8.30 30.74 -17.58
N TYR A 355 -8.24 29.95 -16.50
CA TYR A 355 -7.11 29.06 -16.25
C TYR A 355 -7.27 27.83 -17.12
N VAL A 356 -6.32 27.59 -18.00
CA VAL A 356 -6.30 26.46 -18.93
C VAL A 356 -5.14 25.55 -18.53
N GLU A 357 -5.43 24.25 -18.38
CA GLU A 357 -4.40 23.23 -18.19
C GLU A 357 -4.09 22.58 -19.53
N THR A 358 -2.84 22.70 -19.96
CA THR A 358 -2.35 22.08 -21.17
C THR A 358 -1.42 20.94 -20.81
N ARG A 359 -1.61 19.80 -21.48
CA ARG A 359 -0.76 18.65 -21.31
C ARG A 359 0.66 18.95 -21.79
N VAL A 360 1.64 18.56 -20.99
CA VAL A 360 3.06 18.72 -21.33
C VAL A 360 3.49 17.74 -22.43
N LYS A 361 4.65 18.00 -23.03
CA LYS A 361 5.24 17.13 -24.06
C LYS A 361 5.83 15.84 -23.46
N ASP A 362 5.87 14.80 -24.30
CA ASP A 362 6.40 13.49 -23.97
C ASP A 362 7.84 13.57 -23.41
N ARG A 363 8.05 12.87 -22.28
CA ARG A 363 9.31 12.82 -21.54
C ARG A 363 9.76 11.42 -21.15
N TYR A 364 8.86 10.44 -21.28
CA TYR A 364 9.09 9.03 -21.00
C TYR A 364 8.92 8.20 -22.29
N GLU A 365 9.48 6.99 -22.30
CA GLU A 365 9.17 6.01 -23.33
C GLU A 365 7.74 5.50 -23.14
N LYS A 366 6.92 5.58 -24.20
CA LYS A 366 5.54 5.08 -24.18
C LYS A 366 5.55 3.57 -23.98
N GLY A 367 4.66 3.08 -23.15
CA GLY A 367 4.56 1.67 -22.84
C GLY A 367 3.24 1.31 -22.16
N PRO A 368 3.11 0.10 -21.63
CA PRO A 368 1.87 -0.37 -21.02
C PRO A 368 1.50 0.36 -19.72
N PHE A 369 2.45 1.07 -19.10
CA PHE A 369 2.25 1.78 -17.83
C PHE A 369 2.29 3.29 -17.96
N ASN A 370 2.60 3.84 -19.14
CA ASN A 370 2.63 5.28 -19.34
C ASN A 370 2.46 5.64 -20.81
N ASP A 371 1.82 6.77 -21.07
CA ASP A 371 1.55 7.24 -22.43
C ASP A 371 2.61 8.25 -22.94
N GLY A 372 3.79 8.29 -22.29
CA GLY A 372 4.87 9.24 -22.54
C GLY A 372 4.88 10.41 -21.57
N VAL A 373 3.81 10.61 -20.80
CA VAL A 373 3.69 11.67 -19.77
C VAL A 373 3.02 11.13 -18.51
N VAL A 374 1.84 10.55 -18.65
CA VAL A 374 0.97 10.14 -17.54
C VAL A 374 1.21 8.67 -17.25
N PHE A 375 1.44 8.35 -15.98
CA PHE A 375 1.59 6.99 -15.48
C PHE A 375 0.22 6.39 -15.16
N ASP A 376 -0.06 5.22 -15.71
CA ASP A 376 -1.31 4.50 -15.51
C ASP A 376 -1.31 3.77 -14.16
N LEU A 377 -1.89 4.44 -13.16
CA LEU A 377 -2.06 3.90 -11.82
C LEU A 377 -2.97 2.66 -11.78
N LYS A 378 -3.95 2.53 -12.70
CA LYS A 378 -4.87 1.38 -12.77
C LYS A 378 -4.11 0.16 -13.29
N ALA A 379 -3.36 0.31 -14.38
CA ALA A 379 -2.50 -0.74 -14.92
C ALA A 379 -1.45 -1.19 -13.88
N PHE A 380 -0.75 -0.25 -13.24
CA PHE A 380 0.24 -0.58 -12.20
C PHE A 380 -0.38 -1.35 -11.03
N LYS A 381 -1.56 -0.93 -10.55
CA LYS A 381 -2.29 -1.64 -9.50
C LYS A 381 -2.67 -3.06 -9.93
N ASN A 382 -3.08 -3.26 -11.18
CA ASN A 382 -3.43 -4.59 -11.70
C ASN A 382 -2.22 -5.51 -11.65
N ILE A 383 -1.07 -5.07 -12.17
CA ILE A 383 0.15 -5.90 -12.18
C ILE A 383 0.60 -6.26 -10.77
N LEU A 384 0.50 -5.33 -9.82
CA LEU A 384 0.82 -5.63 -8.43
C LEU A 384 -0.13 -6.69 -7.84
N GLN A 385 -1.43 -6.64 -8.17
CA GLN A 385 -2.41 -7.62 -7.71
C GLN A 385 -2.23 -8.99 -8.39
N GLU A 386 -1.92 -9.01 -9.69
CA GLU A 386 -1.58 -10.21 -10.44
C GLU A 386 -0.30 -10.85 -9.89
N ALA A 387 0.78 -10.08 -9.69
CA ALA A 387 2.03 -10.59 -9.14
C ALA A 387 1.85 -11.18 -7.73
N GLU A 388 1.02 -10.57 -6.89
CA GLU A 388 0.64 -11.13 -5.58
C GLU A 388 -0.12 -12.45 -5.75
N ALA A 389 -1.13 -12.49 -6.63
CA ALA A 389 -1.96 -13.69 -6.87
C ALA A 389 -1.16 -14.86 -7.47
N TYR A 390 -0.22 -14.55 -8.37
CA TYR A 390 0.63 -15.53 -9.04
C TYR A 390 1.87 -15.89 -8.20
N ASN A 391 2.00 -15.33 -6.99
CA ASN A 391 3.15 -15.54 -6.10
C ASN A 391 4.51 -15.25 -6.77
N MET A 392 4.59 -14.20 -7.60
CA MET A 392 5.81 -13.79 -8.29
C MET A 392 6.68 -12.93 -7.36
N ALA A 393 7.31 -13.54 -6.37
CA ALA A 393 8.01 -12.82 -5.31
C ALA A 393 9.17 -11.93 -5.83
N GLY A 394 9.93 -12.39 -6.82
CA GLY A 394 10.95 -11.57 -7.48
C GLY A 394 10.38 -10.31 -8.16
N VAL A 395 9.18 -10.41 -8.76
CA VAL A 395 8.46 -9.25 -9.33
C VAL A 395 8.03 -8.28 -8.23
N ILE A 396 7.53 -8.78 -7.10
CA ILE A 396 7.19 -7.95 -5.93
C ILE A 396 8.43 -7.20 -5.42
N GLY A 397 9.58 -7.88 -5.32
CA GLY A 397 10.87 -7.27 -4.98
C GLY A 397 11.28 -6.16 -5.96
N LYS A 398 11.13 -6.40 -7.26
CA LYS A 398 11.44 -5.40 -8.30
C LYS A 398 10.49 -4.20 -8.27
N ILE A 399 9.19 -4.40 -8.04
CA ILE A 399 8.22 -3.31 -7.85
C ILE A 399 8.55 -2.49 -6.59
N ALA A 400 8.95 -3.16 -5.50
CA ALA A 400 9.42 -2.48 -4.30
C ALA A 400 10.61 -1.56 -4.62
N TYR A 401 11.58 -2.04 -5.40
CA TYR A 401 12.69 -1.24 -5.89
C TYR A 401 12.19 -0.04 -6.69
N TYR A 402 11.33 -0.21 -7.70
CA TYR A 402 10.86 0.92 -8.51
C TYR A 402 10.17 2.02 -7.68
N LEU A 403 9.36 1.65 -6.69
CA LEU A 403 8.73 2.62 -5.77
C LEU A 403 9.72 3.40 -4.89
N ASP A 404 10.93 2.87 -4.71
CA ASP A 404 12.05 3.51 -4.02
C ASP A 404 13.13 4.06 -4.95
N ALA A 405 13.06 3.78 -6.25
CA ALA A 405 13.92 4.38 -7.24
C ALA A 405 13.52 5.86 -7.42
N PRO A 406 14.49 6.79 -7.60
CA PRO A 406 14.19 8.22 -7.78
C PRO A 406 13.21 8.49 -8.93
N ARG A 407 13.29 7.68 -9.99
CA ARG A 407 12.50 7.78 -11.24
C ARG A 407 11.01 7.82 -10.97
N LEU A 408 10.48 6.76 -10.37
CA LEU A 408 9.07 6.66 -10.02
C LEU A 408 8.76 7.45 -8.72
N HIS A 409 9.64 7.41 -7.72
CA HIS A 409 9.41 8.12 -6.44
C HIS A 409 9.11 9.62 -6.65
N TYR A 410 9.93 10.29 -7.45
CA TYR A 410 9.81 11.72 -7.68
C TYR A 410 8.76 12.08 -8.73
N TYR A 411 8.36 11.15 -9.60
CA TYR A 411 7.15 11.29 -10.41
C TYR A 411 5.91 11.44 -9.52
N PHE A 412 5.71 10.50 -8.59
CA PHE A 412 4.57 10.56 -7.66
C PHE A 412 4.60 11.84 -6.82
N LYS A 413 5.78 12.22 -6.29
CA LYS A 413 5.90 13.48 -5.52
C LYS A 413 5.63 14.72 -6.36
N GLY A 414 6.14 14.76 -7.60
CA GLY A 414 5.98 15.88 -8.52
C GLY A 414 4.50 16.12 -8.86
N ASN A 415 3.75 15.05 -9.10
CA ASN A 415 2.32 15.08 -9.43
C ASN A 415 1.40 15.11 -8.19
N ARG A 416 1.94 15.40 -7.00
CA ARG A 416 1.19 15.45 -5.72
C ARG A 416 0.48 14.13 -5.35
N LEU A 417 0.90 13.00 -5.92
CA LEU A 417 0.39 11.65 -5.69
C LEU A 417 1.02 10.98 -4.46
N ASN A 418 1.23 11.74 -3.37
CA ASN A 418 1.89 11.24 -2.16
C ASN A 418 1.07 10.16 -1.45
N ARG A 419 -0.27 10.21 -1.55
CA ARG A 419 -1.16 9.24 -0.90
C ARG A 419 -1.06 7.88 -1.60
N GLU A 420 -1.04 7.90 -2.92
CA GLU A 420 -0.92 6.74 -3.81
C GLU A 420 0.45 6.08 -3.62
N LEU A 421 1.53 6.86 -3.63
CA LEU A 421 2.88 6.36 -3.35
C LEU A 421 2.97 5.64 -2.00
N ASN A 422 2.44 6.27 -0.95
CA ASN A 422 2.41 5.69 0.39
C ASN A 422 1.53 4.44 0.46
N TYR A 423 0.40 4.42 -0.26
CA TYR A 423 -0.46 3.25 -0.37
C TYR A 423 0.31 2.08 -0.99
N TYR A 424 0.96 2.28 -2.14
CA TYR A 424 1.70 1.22 -2.83
C TYR A 424 2.88 0.72 -2.01
N LYS A 425 3.68 1.61 -1.41
CA LYS A 425 4.78 1.23 -0.52
C LYS A 425 4.31 0.36 0.65
N LYS A 426 3.22 0.76 1.32
CA LYS A 426 2.62 -0.02 2.41
C LYS A 426 2.00 -1.32 1.93
N TYR A 427 1.47 -1.37 0.72
CA TYR A 427 0.87 -2.58 0.17
C TYR A 427 1.94 -3.61 -0.17
N VAL A 428 2.96 -3.22 -0.93
CA VAL A 428 4.11 -4.09 -1.28
C VAL A 428 4.85 -4.57 -0.04
N ARG A 429 5.09 -3.68 0.94
CA ARG A 429 5.71 -4.07 2.22
C ARG A 429 4.89 -5.17 2.92
N ARG A 430 3.57 -5.06 2.97
CA ARG A 430 2.71 -6.07 3.61
C ARG A 430 2.78 -7.42 2.89
N ILE A 431 2.95 -7.44 1.56
CA ILE A 431 3.14 -8.67 0.80
C ILE A 431 4.48 -9.32 1.19
N ILE A 432 5.56 -8.55 1.23
CA ILE A 432 6.88 -9.05 1.64
C ILE A 432 6.86 -9.55 3.09
N GLU A 433 6.28 -8.79 4.01
CA GLU A 433 6.13 -9.22 5.42
C GLU A 433 5.31 -10.49 5.54
N TYR A 434 4.25 -10.65 4.74
CA TYR A 434 3.46 -11.87 4.69
C TYR A 434 4.27 -13.09 4.20
N TYR A 435 5.11 -12.93 3.17
CA TYR A 435 6.06 -13.98 2.79
C TYR A 435 6.98 -14.33 3.97
N GLY A 436 7.52 -13.34 4.68
CA GLY A 436 8.33 -13.57 5.89
C GLY A 436 7.59 -14.27 7.04
N GLU A 437 6.26 -14.40 7.00
CA GLU A 437 5.48 -15.14 7.99
C GLU A 437 5.06 -16.54 7.54
N LYS A 438 5.00 -16.79 6.22
CA LYS A 438 4.37 -17.98 5.64
C LYS A 438 5.24 -18.76 4.65
N ASP A 439 6.20 -18.11 4.03
CA ASP A 439 7.02 -18.64 2.93
C ASP A 439 8.38 -17.92 2.87
N HIS A 440 9.36 -18.48 3.58
CA HIS A 440 10.69 -17.88 3.73
C HIS A 440 11.47 -17.81 2.40
N GLU A 441 11.26 -18.76 1.50
CA GLU A 441 11.90 -18.79 0.18
C GLU A 441 11.43 -17.60 -0.66
N ARG A 442 10.11 -17.38 -0.72
CA ARG A 442 9.54 -16.20 -1.42
C ARG A 442 9.97 -14.89 -0.77
N PHE A 443 10.10 -14.87 0.56
CA PHE A 443 10.64 -13.71 1.26
C PHE A 443 12.05 -13.38 0.75
N MET A 444 12.94 -14.38 0.71
CA MET A 444 14.31 -14.18 0.26
C MET A 444 14.39 -13.88 -1.23
N GLU A 445 13.56 -14.49 -2.08
CA GLU A 445 13.47 -14.15 -3.51
C GLU A 445 13.13 -12.67 -3.71
N ALA A 446 12.12 -12.16 -3.00
CA ALA A 446 11.76 -10.74 -3.04
C ALA A 446 12.89 -9.84 -2.53
N MET A 447 13.56 -10.22 -1.42
CA MET A 447 14.68 -9.46 -0.86
C MET A 447 15.88 -9.41 -1.80
N LYS A 448 16.23 -10.52 -2.47
CA LYS A 448 17.31 -10.57 -3.46
C LYS A 448 17.06 -9.58 -4.58
N LEU A 449 15.91 -9.71 -5.26
CA LEU A 449 15.58 -8.86 -6.40
C LEU A 449 15.45 -7.38 -6.00
N LEU A 450 14.93 -7.08 -4.82
CA LEU A 450 14.86 -5.73 -4.29
C LEU A 450 16.26 -5.14 -4.06
N LEU A 451 17.10 -5.83 -3.28
CA LEU A 451 18.34 -5.26 -2.75
C LEU A 451 19.45 -5.18 -3.79
N THR A 452 19.53 -6.14 -4.72
CA THR A 452 20.51 -6.10 -5.82
C THR A 452 20.12 -5.14 -6.94
N SER A 453 18.88 -4.63 -6.95
CA SER A 453 18.42 -3.67 -7.97
C SER A 453 18.89 -2.24 -7.70
N TYR A 454 19.29 -1.90 -6.47
CA TYR A 454 19.74 -0.55 -6.15
C TYR A 454 21.09 -0.22 -6.78
N THR A 455 21.20 0.99 -7.30
CA THR A 455 22.46 1.60 -7.75
C THR A 455 22.89 2.72 -6.79
N GLU A 456 24.15 3.13 -6.84
CA GLU A 456 24.68 4.24 -6.03
C GLU A 456 23.95 5.57 -6.24
N ASP A 457 23.24 5.72 -7.36
CA ASP A 457 22.51 6.93 -7.74
C ASP A 457 21.05 6.96 -7.24
N ASP A 458 20.55 5.88 -6.63
CA ASP A 458 19.14 5.71 -6.26
C ASP A 458 18.74 6.32 -4.88
N PHE A 459 19.57 7.20 -4.33
CA PHE A 459 19.31 7.86 -3.03
C PHE A 459 18.14 8.87 -3.10
N LEU A 460 17.24 8.87 -2.11
CA LEU A 460 16.03 9.71 -2.13
C LEU A 460 16.18 11.07 -1.41
N CYS A 461 17.28 11.79 -1.63
CA CYS A 461 17.47 13.14 -1.08
C CYS A 461 18.43 14.01 -1.93
N LYS A 462 18.86 15.16 -1.38
CA LYS A 462 19.83 16.05 -2.03
C LYS A 462 21.30 15.65 -1.77
N PHE A 463 21.54 14.73 -0.84
CA PHE A 463 22.88 14.33 -0.39
C PHE A 463 23.26 13.00 -1.04
N LYS A 464 24.37 12.99 -1.77
CA LYS A 464 24.82 11.81 -2.51
C LYS A 464 25.09 10.65 -1.55
N GLY A 465 24.62 9.46 -1.90
CA GLY A 465 24.87 8.24 -1.13
C GLY A 465 24.04 8.10 0.14
N ASN A 466 23.09 9.00 0.43
CA ASN A 466 22.28 8.93 1.64
C ASN A 466 20.97 8.17 1.39
N PHE A 467 20.96 6.88 1.78
CA PHE A 467 19.88 5.92 1.57
C PHE A 467 18.90 5.82 2.74
N GLN A 468 19.07 6.59 3.82
CA GLN A 468 18.15 6.57 4.96
C GLN A 468 16.70 6.95 4.62
N PHE A 469 16.49 7.60 3.47
CA PHE A 469 15.18 8.02 2.98
C PHE A 469 14.51 6.99 2.06
N ASN A 470 15.22 5.92 1.67
CA ASN A 470 14.68 4.81 0.91
C ASN A 470 13.81 3.95 1.84
N TYR A 471 12.53 3.84 1.51
CA TYR A 471 11.51 3.29 2.40
C TYR A 471 11.73 1.82 2.71
N PHE A 472 12.01 0.99 1.70
CA PHE A 472 12.18 -0.46 1.87
C PHE A 472 13.52 -0.79 2.51
N ILE A 473 14.62 -0.10 2.18
CA ILE A 473 15.89 -0.25 2.91
C ILE A 473 15.66 0.03 4.41
N LYS A 474 15.08 1.19 4.73
CA LYS A 474 14.81 1.57 6.12
C LYS A 474 13.88 0.59 6.84
N ASN A 475 12.82 0.13 6.18
CA ASN A 475 11.78 -0.65 6.86
C ASN A 475 11.96 -2.17 6.82
N LEU A 476 12.84 -2.70 5.97
CA LEU A 476 13.14 -4.13 5.87
C LEU A 476 14.53 -4.48 6.41
N LEU A 477 15.58 -3.73 6.05
CA LEU A 477 16.94 -3.99 6.54
C LEU A 477 17.29 -3.26 7.85
N TYR A 478 16.58 -2.19 8.16
CA TYR A 478 16.85 -1.35 9.34
C TYR A 478 15.59 -1.11 10.17
N CYS A 479 14.70 -2.09 10.24
CA CYS A 479 13.40 -1.95 10.90
C CYS A 479 13.52 -1.61 12.38
N ASP A 480 14.55 -2.09 13.06
CA ASP A 480 14.79 -1.87 14.48
C ASP A 480 15.42 -0.51 14.78
N PHE A 481 15.86 0.24 13.76
CA PHE A 481 16.37 1.60 13.94
C PHE A 481 15.21 2.56 14.22
N LYS A 482 15.10 3.01 15.48
CA LYS A 482 14.00 3.88 15.97
C LYS A 482 14.42 5.33 16.25
N GLU A 483 15.69 5.66 16.14
CA GLU A 483 16.17 7.02 16.40
C GLU A 483 15.53 8.03 15.46
N LYS A 484 15.34 9.23 15.97
CA LYS A 484 14.70 10.34 15.27
C LYS A 484 15.68 11.51 15.17
N PRO A 485 15.57 12.33 14.12
CA PRO A 485 16.37 13.56 14.04
C PRO A 485 16.11 14.44 15.26
N PRO A 486 17.11 15.21 15.72
CA PRO A 486 16.93 16.25 16.73
C PRO A 486 15.76 17.19 16.41
N THR A 487 15.02 17.58 17.43
CA THR A 487 13.83 18.44 17.33
C THR A 487 14.05 19.78 18.02
N GLY A 488 13.34 20.83 17.58
CA GLY A 488 13.45 22.19 18.11
C GLY A 488 14.34 23.09 17.25
N TRP A 489 14.08 24.40 17.28
CA TRP A 489 14.85 25.41 16.54
C TRP A 489 16.31 25.50 17.01
N ASP A 490 16.56 25.30 18.31
CA ASP A 490 17.91 25.37 18.89
C ASP A 490 18.83 24.23 18.39
N ASN A 491 18.25 23.11 17.94
CA ASN A 491 18.97 21.95 17.44
C ASN A 491 19.06 21.91 15.90
N TRP A 492 18.88 23.05 15.22
CA TRP A 492 18.84 23.09 13.76
C TRP A 492 20.14 22.57 13.11
N SER A 493 21.30 22.85 13.73
CA SER A 493 22.61 22.44 13.22
C SER A 493 22.78 20.92 13.29
N GLU A 494 22.55 20.33 14.46
CA GLU A 494 22.58 18.87 14.67
C GLU A 494 21.56 18.16 13.77
N ARG A 495 20.38 18.77 13.60
CA ARG A 495 19.36 18.26 12.67
C ARG A 495 19.84 18.31 11.22
N SER A 496 20.52 19.38 10.79
CA SER A 496 21.06 19.48 9.43
C SER A 496 22.10 18.38 9.20
N GLU A 497 23.02 18.21 10.15
CA GLU A 497 24.05 17.17 10.11
C GLU A 497 23.44 15.76 10.07
N TRP A 498 22.41 15.50 10.87
CA TRP A 498 21.69 14.24 10.86
C TRP A 498 21.07 13.95 9.48
N MET A 499 20.51 14.98 8.83
CA MET A 499 19.88 14.85 7.51
C MET A 499 20.89 14.72 6.38
N GLU A 500 22.08 15.28 6.55
CA GLU A 500 23.21 15.22 5.61
C GLU A 500 23.82 13.82 5.55
N ASN A 501 24.06 13.24 6.72
CA ASN A 501 24.73 11.95 6.86
C ASN A 501 23.75 10.76 6.75
N ASP A 502 24.19 9.66 6.14
CA ASP A 502 23.43 8.41 6.14
C ASP A 502 23.59 7.72 7.49
N GLN A 503 22.60 7.91 8.37
CA GLN A 503 22.61 7.32 9.70
C GLN A 503 22.65 5.80 9.65
N LEU A 504 22.08 5.19 8.61
CA LEU A 504 22.04 3.73 8.48
C LEU A 504 23.43 3.16 8.23
N ALA A 505 24.30 3.89 7.50
CA ALA A 505 25.67 3.47 7.23
C ALA A 505 26.56 3.48 8.49
N ALA A 506 26.21 4.27 9.51
CA ALA A 506 27.00 4.41 10.74
C ALA A 506 26.67 3.37 11.83
N LEU A 507 25.45 2.78 11.82
CA LEU A 507 25.00 1.91 12.92
C LEU A 507 25.91 0.68 13.10
N GLN A 508 25.98 0.15 14.31
CA GLN A 508 26.65 -1.14 14.56
C GLN A 508 25.59 -2.20 14.90
N GLY A 509 25.75 -3.42 14.37
CA GLY A 509 24.88 -4.56 14.62
C GLY A 509 23.76 -4.76 13.60
N ARG A 510 22.91 -5.75 13.88
CA ARG A 510 21.78 -6.21 13.05
C ARG A 510 20.47 -5.48 13.36
N TYR A 511 19.74 -5.06 12.33
CA TYR A 511 18.51 -4.25 12.45
C TYR A 511 17.38 -4.72 11.53
N GLU A 512 17.59 -5.78 10.76
CA GLU A 512 16.68 -6.29 9.75
C GLU A 512 15.47 -7.02 10.37
N ILE A 513 14.38 -7.08 9.61
CA ILE A 513 13.20 -7.85 9.98
C ILE A 513 13.53 -9.35 9.97
N LYS A 514 12.92 -10.12 10.88
CA LYS A 514 12.94 -11.60 10.86
C LYS A 514 14.37 -12.17 10.76
N LYS A 515 15.26 -11.76 11.68
CA LYS A 515 16.70 -12.11 11.68
C LYS A 515 16.96 -13.60 11.47
N GLU A 516 16.10 -14.44 12.05
CA GLU A 516 16.15 -15.89 11.93
C GLU A 516 16.01 -16.39 10.49
N ILE A 517 15.24 -15.72 9.63
CA ILE A 517 15.10 -16.10 8.23
C ILE A 517 16.43 -15.89 7.52
N TRP A 518 17.07 -14.74 7.72
CA TRP A 518 18.37 -14.41 7.13
C TRP A 518 19.46 -15.41 7.56
N ASP A 519 19.49 -15.81 8.84
CA ASP A 519 20.44 -16.81 9.35
C ASP A 519 20.22 -18.21 8.74
N ASN A 520 19.00 -18.52 8.31
CA ASN A 520 18.69 -19.77 7.64
C ASN A 520 18.96 -19.72 6.12
N HIS A 521 19.17 -18.53 5.54
CA HIS A 521 19.34 -18.31 4.10
C HIS A 521 20.60 -17.50 3.80
N LEU A 522 21.72 -17.84 4.47
CA LEU A 522 22.99 -17.13 4.30
C LEU A 522 23.54 -17.19 2.86
N GLU A 523 23.20 -18.22 2.07
CA GLU A 523 23.54 -18.29 0.64
C GLU A 523 22.90 -17.12 -0.15
N ASP A 524 21.67 -16.77 0.17
CA ASP A 524 21.00 -15.61 -0.42
C ASP A 524 21.61 -14.29 0.08
N VAL A 525 22.05 -14.23 1.34
CA VAL A 525 22.79 -13.08 1.89
C VAL A 525 24.10 -12.87 1.15
N LEU A 526 24.86 -13.93 0.90
CA LEU A 526 26.08 -13.88 0.09
C LEU A 526 25.77 -13.43 -1.33
N TYR A 527 24.72 -13.97 -1.95
CA TYR A 527 24.29 -13.53 -3.28
C TYR A 527 23.98 -12.03 -3.30
N ILE A 528 23.28 -11.51 -2.29
CA ILE A 528 22.98 -10.08 -2.19
C ILE A 528 24.28 -9.29 -2.01
N ALA A 529 25.16 -9.70 -1.09
CA ALA A 529 26.44 -9.05 -0.84
C ALA A 529 27.32 -8.99 -2.10
N SER A 530 27.30 -10.04 -2.91
CA SER A 530 28.05 -10.14 -4.17
C SER A 530 27.45 -9.33 -5.33
N ASN A 531 26.20 -8.87 -5.23
CA ASN A 531 25.49 -8.23 -6.36
C ASN A 531 24.84 -6.90 -6.01
N ALA A 532 24.94 -6.44 -4.76
CA ALA A 532 24.51 -5.11 -4.37
C ALA A 532 25.53 -4.05 -4.84
N HIS A 533 25.10 -2.80 -4.84
CA HIS A 533 25.92 -1.64 -5.23
C HIS A 533 25.84 -0.49 -4.21
N VAL A 534 25.38 -0.77 -2.99
CA VAL A 534 25.08 0.27 -1.98
C VAL A 534 25.66 -0.11 -0.63
N ASN A 535 26.48 0.77 -0.05
CA ASN A 535 27.13 0.58 1.25
C ASN A 535 26.16 0.21 2.37
N THR A 536 25.00 0.86 2.42
CA THR A 536 23.95 0.58 3.41
C THR A 536 23.41 -0.85 3.29
N ILE A 537 23.48 -1.48 2.12
CA ILE A 537 23.11 -2.89 1.92
C ILE A 537 24.29 -3.82 2.26
N PHE A 538 25.50 -3.51 1.77
CA PHE A 538 26.71 -4.27 2.11
C PHE A 538 26.90 -4.38 3.62
N LYS A 539 26.69 -3.27 4.34
CA LYS A 539 26.74 -3.21 5.79
C LYS A 539 25.76 -4.15 6.47
N ALA A 540 24.51 -4.20 6.01
CA ALA A 540 23.53 -5.11 6.57
C ALA A 540 23.98 -6.57 6.36
N CYS A 541 24.46 -6.90 5.15
CA CYS A 541 24.98 -8.23 4.84
C CYS A 541 26.20 -8.57 5.71
N TYR A 542 27.12 -7.62 5.93
CA TYR A 542 28.27 -7.79 6.81
C TYR A 542 27.87 -8.19 8.22
N PHE A 543 26.93 -7.48 8.85
CA PHE A 543 26.53 -7.82 10.22
C PHE A 543 25.77 -9.15 10.30
N ILE A 544 24.94 -9.47 9.29
CA ILE A 544 24.27 -10.77 9.22
C ILE A 544 25.30 -11.90 9.13
N LEU A 545 26.26 -11.79 8.20
CA LEU A 545 27.30 -12.81 8.01
C LEU A 545 28.25 -12.90 9.21
N LYS A 546 28.70 -11.77 9.75
CA LYS A 546 29.62 -11.72 10.88
C LYS A 546 29.05 -12.36 12.14
N GLU A 547 27.78 -12.12 12.44
CA GLU A 547 27.16 -12.53 13.70
C GLU A 547 26.50 -13.92 13.63
N SER A 548 26.31 -14.48 12.42
CA SER A 548 25.70 -15.80 12.28
C SER A 548 26.69 -16.93 12.54
N GLU A 549 26.34 -17.84 13.46
CA GLU A 549 27.16 -19.02 13.81
C GLU A 549 27.36 -20.01 12.64
N ARG A 550 26.54 -19.89 11.59
CA ARG A 550 26.58 -20.78 10.42
C ARG A 550 27.49 -20.29 9.30
N THR A 551 27.99 -19.06 9.39
CA THR A 551 28.76 -18.43 8.33
C THR A 551 30.07 -19.15 8.03
N SER A 552 30.80 -19.62 9.05
CA SER A 552 32.09 -20.30 8.85
C SER A 552 31.95 -21.54 7.94
N LYS A 553 30.98 -22.41 8.23
CA LYS A 553 30.69 -23.62 7.44
C LYS A 553 30.26 -23.32 6.01
N LEU A 554 29.60 -22.19 5.79
CA LEU A 554 29.16 -21.77 4.47
C LEU A 554 30.34 -21.25 3.65
N ILE A 555 31.14 -20.37 4.26
CA ILE A 555 32.33 -19.77 3.65
C ILE A 555 33.33 -20.85 3.19
N GLU A 556 33.54 -21.90 3.97
CA GLU A 556 34.40 -23.03 3.60
C GLU A 556 34.04 -23.63 2.23
N LYS A 557 32.74 -23.67 1.90
CA LYS A 557 32.22 -24.26 0.66
C LYS A 557 32.19 -23.31 -0.55
N MET A 558 32.46 -22.02 -0.35
CA MET A 558 32.43 -21.03 -1.44
C MET A 558 33.56 -21.29 -2.45
N ASN A 559 33.28 -21.07 -3.73
CA ASN A 559 34.34 -21.05 -4.75
C ASN A 559 35.21 -19.78 -4.62
N TYR A 560 36.37 -19.76 -5.28
CA TYR A 560 37.28 -18.62 -5.22
C TYR A 560 36.74 -17.38 -5.95
N GLU A 561 35.98 -17.55 -7.03
CA GLU A 561 35.41 -16.43 -7.80
C GLU A 561 34.45 -15.57 -6.95
N ASP A 562 33.56 -16.23 -6.20
CA ASP A 562 32.60 -15.58 -5.31
C ASP A 562 33.29 -14.90 -4.12
N LEU A 563 34.34 -15.52 -3.56
CA LEU A 563 35.16 -14.92 -2.51
C LEU A 563 35.85 -13.65 -3.00
N ILE A 564 36.53 -13.72 -4.14
CA ILE A 564 37.20 -12.59 -4.79
C ILE A 564 36.20 -11.46 -5.09
N LYS A 565 34.97 -11.78 -5.50
CA LYS A 565 33.95 -10.75 -5.74
C LYS A 565 33.59 -9.99 -4.46
N LEU A 566 33.56 -10.66 -3.32
CA LEU A 566 33.22 -10.06 -2.02
C LEU A 566 34.35 -9.22 -1.43
N THR A 567 35.61 -9.54 -1.73
CA THR A 567 36.76 -8.69 -1.35
C THR A 567 36.75 -7.34 -2.08
N MET A 568 36.03 -7.24 -3.19
CA MET A 568 35.95 -6.04 -4.03
C MET A 568 34.77 -5.12 -3.71
N THR A 569 34.03 -5.39 -2.63
CA THR A 569 32.90 -4.54 -2.22
C THR A 569 33.39 -3.18 -1.69
N THR A 570 32.61 -2.12 -1.89
CA THR A 570 32.99 -0.75 -1.45
C THR A 570 32.80 -0.51 0.05
N TYR A 571 32.32 -1.51 0.80
CA TYR A 571 32.20 -1.45 2.26
C TYR A 571 33.36 -2.19 2.92
N GLU A 572 34.36 -1.41 3.34
CA GLU A 572 35.65 -1.90 3.84
C GLU A 572 35.57 -3.07 4.86
N PRO A 573 34.70 -3.05 5.89
CA PRO A 573 34.64 -4.16 6.84
C PRO A 573 34.23 -5.50 6.22
N LEU A 574 33.38 -5.48 5.19
CA LEU A 574 32.97 -6.67 4.46
C LEU A 574 34.10 -7.17 3.56
N ALA A 575 34.72 -6.26 2.81
CA ALA A 575 35.86 -6.54 1.95
C ALA A 575 37.00 -7.20 2.72
N GLN A 576 37.41 -6.61 3.85
CA GLN A 576 38.47 -7.14 4.71
C GLN A 576 38.12 -8.51 5.32
N MET A 577 36.87 -8.71 5.72
CA MET A 577 36.41 -10.00 6.26
C MET A 577 36.61 -11.12 5.23
N PHE A 578 36.26 -10.86 3.96
CA PHE A 578 36.42 -11.83 2.89
C PHE A 578 37.86 -11.93 2.36
N MET A 579 38.66 -10.86 2.43
CA MET A 579 40.08 -10.91 2.09
C MET A 579 40.83 -11.87 3.01
N LYS A 580 40.59 -11.77 4.32
CA LYS A 580 41.17 -12.69 5.29
C LYS A 580 40.76 -14.15 5.05
N VAL A 581 39.49 -14.37 4.73
CA VAL A 581 38.98 -15.70 4.38
C VAL A 581 39.67 -16.25 3.13
N LEU A 582 39.83 -15.42 2.09
CA LEU A 582 40.50 -15.79 0.85
C LEU A 582 41.96 -16.16 1.12
N GLU A 583 42.69 -15.34 1.89
CA GLU A 583 44.05 -15.60 2.33
C GLU A 583 44.18 -16.93 3.07
N ASP A 584 43.35 -17.15 4.09
CA ASP A 584 43.36 -18.38 4.90
C ASP A 584 43.08 -19.61 4.03
N LYS A 585 42.12 -19.50 3.10
CA LYS A 585 41.75 -20.59 2.19
C LYS A 585 42.87 -20.88 1.19
N LEU A 586 43.47 -19.86 0.58
CA LEU A 586 44.62 -20.01 -0.31
C LEU A 586 45.80 -20.65 0.41
N ASN A 587 46.10 -20.22 1.64
CA ASN A 587 47.22 -20.75 2.44
C ASN A 587 47.11 -22.24 2.78
N ASN A 588 45.90 -22.81 2.74
CA ASN A 588 45.67 -24.24 2.97
C ASN A 588 45.79 -25.09 1.69
N GLU A 589 45.87 -24.49 0.51
CA GLU A 589 46.07 -25.23 -0.74
C GLU A 589 47.52 -25.69 -0.87
N GLU A 590 47.76 -26.98 -1.01
CA GLU A 590 49.11 -27.55 -1.14
C GLU A 590 49.55 -27.74 -2.60
N THR A 591 48.59 -27.85 -3.53
CA THR A 591 48.83 -28.14 -4.94
C THR A 591 48.36 -26.99 -5.82
N PHE A 592 49.11 -26.71 -6.89
CA PHE A 592 48.73 -25.68 -7.84
C PHE A 592 47.48 -26.07 -8.63
N ASP A 593 46.43 -25.26 -8.51
CA ASP A 593 45.25 -25.26 -9.37
C ASP A 593 45.25 -24.03 -10.29
N PHE A 594 45.22 -24.28 -11.60
CA PHE A 594 45.18 -23.26 -12.64
C PHE A 594 43.92 -22.38 -12.58
N ASN A 595 42.76 -22.93 -12.22
CA ASN A 595 41.51 -22.17 -12.16
C ASN A 595 41.53 -21.15 -11.01
N ILE A 596 42.12 -21.53 -9.86
CA ILE A 596 42.34 -20.62 -8.74
C ILE A 596 43.25 -19.47 -9.21
N MET A 597 44.35 -19.79 -9.88
CA MET A 597 45.28 -18.79 -10.38
C MET A 597 44.63 -17.85 -11.41
N LEU A 598 43.85 -18.40 -12.34
CA LEU A 598 43.11 -17.62 -13.33
C LEU A 598 42.14 -16.62 -12.67
N ALA A 599 41.44 -17.04 -11.61
CA ALA A 599 40.53 -16.18 -10.88
C ALA A 599 41.26 -15.02 -10.17
N LEU A 600 42.48 -15.26 -9.66
CA LEU A 600 43.28 -14.24 -8.96
C LEU A 600 43.90 -13.21 -9.92
N ILE A 601 44.51 -13.66 -11.04
CA ILE A 601 45.24 -12.74 -11.95
C ILE A 601 44.32 -11.91 -12.84
N ASN A 602 43.09 -12.38 -13.11
CA ASN A 602 42.12 -11.64 -13.91
C ASN A 602 41.49 -10.44 -13.17
N ASN A 603 42.12 -9.95 -12.09
CA ASN A 603 41.62 -8.86 -11.27
C ASN A 603 42.54 -7.63 -11.34
N GLU A 604 41.93 -6.44 -11.33
CA GLU A 604 42.67 -5.16 -11.33
C GLU A 604 43.17 -4.77 -9.92
N ASN A 605 42.77 -5.48 -8.87
CA ASN A 605 43.18 -5.22 -7.50
C ASN A 605 44.61 -5.71 -7.21
N GLU A 606 45.48 -4.80 -6.78
CA GLU A 606 46.89 -5.09 -6.46
C GLU A 606 47.05 -6.11 -5.34
N ASP A 607 46.24 -6.03 -4.27
CA ASP A 607 46.30 -6.96 -3.13
C ASP A 607 45.95 -8.39 -3.57
N ILE A 608 44.93 -8.53 -4.42
CA ILE A 608 44.52 -9.85 -4.96
C ILE A 608 45.60 -10.40 -5.90
N ASN A 609 46.23 -9.53 -6.70
CA ASN A 609 47.34 -9.92 -7.56
C ASN A 609 48.56 -10.38 -6.74
N GLU A 610 48.86 -9.71 -5.63
CA GLU A 610 49.91 -10.13 -4.70
C GLU A 610 49.60 -11.49 -4.07
N LEU A 611 48.36 -11.74 -3.68
CA LEU A 611 47.91 -13.07 -3.23
C LEU A 611 48.08 -14.13 -4.31
N GLY A 612 47.78 -13.80 -5.58
CA GLY A 612 48.03 -14.67 -6.73
C GLY A 612 49.51 -15.05 -6.88
N VAL A 613 50.41 -14.06 -6.82
CA VAL A 613 51.86 -14.29 -6.90
C VAL A 613 52.34 -15.18 -5.75
N ASN A 614 51.89 -14.92 -4.53
CA ASN A 614 52.25 -15.70 -3.35
C ASN A 614 51.73 -17.15 -3.44
N TYR A 615 50.49 -17.33 -3.89
CA TYR A 615 49.90 -18.65 -4.12
C TYR A 615 50.70 -19.46 -5.17
N PHE A 616 51.03 -18.85 -6.31
CA PHE A 616 51.80 -19.48 -7.39
C PHE A 616 53.18 -19.97 -6.92
N ASN A 617 53.89 -19.11 -6.18
CA ASN A 617 55.21 -19.44 -5.64
C ASN A 617 55.15 -20.57 -4.60
N ARG A 618 54.16 -20.53 -3.70
CA ARG A 618 54.03 -21.51 -2.61
C ARG A 618 53.63 -22.90 -3.10
N THR A 619 52.81 -22.98 -4.15
CA THR A 619 52.30 -24.25 -4.70
C THR A 619 53.16 -24.84 -5.82
N ASN A 620 54.36 -24.28 -6.05
CA ASN A 620 55.28 -24.67 -7.12
C ASN A 620 54.68 -24.62 -8.54
N GLY A 621 53.86 -23.61 -8.87
CA GLY A 621 53.24 -23.46 -10.20
C GLY A 621 54.19 -23.31 -11.39
N CYS A 622 55.51 -23.27 -11.13
CA CYS A 622 56.57 -23.30 -12.15
C CYS A 622 56.89 -24.71 -12.70
N LEU A 623 56.44 -25.78 -12.01
CA LEU A 623 56.61 -27.19 -12.40
C LEU A 623 55.34 -27.71 -13.08
#